data_AF-A0AAV5RDP6-F1
#
_entry.id   AF-A0AAV5RDP6-F1
#
_cell.length_a   1.000
_cell.length_b   1.000
_cell.length_c   1.000
_cell.angle_alpha   90.00
_cell.angle_beta   90.00
_cell.angle_gamma   90.00
#
_symmetry.space_group_name_H-M   'P 1'
#
loop_
_entity.id
_entity.type
_entity.pdbx_description
1 polymer ?
#
loop_
_entity_poly.entity_id
_entity_poly.type
_entity_poly.pdbx_seq_one_letter_code
_entity_poly.pdbx_strand_id
1 'polypeptide(L)'
;MKFALISSFLAFIVHVEALHFIFHENSEPECFLFDLGKDALLSEKHSAWEYESSSGKWVRDDSLMIEVTIDELFDNNHRVYHHKMAPFSEFQFIAQEGGEHKICYRALSDGWWSKSAIKLELDHVLSVGETAVDMQGTRKLGYLADRVSEIARKFVHINREVRLTRERETAFRDTSEKANSRVAYTTLLQLLVLVATCAWQIYHLKSFFVKQKLV
;
A
#
# COMPACT_ATOMS: atom_id res chain seq x y z
N MET A 1 30.84 8.84 -16.77
CA MET A 1 31.35 8.15 -15.57
C MET A 1 30.44 8.29 -14.34
N LYS A 2 29.79 9.43 -14.07
CA LYS A 2 28.90 9.59 -12.88
C LYS A 2 27.60 8.77 -12.92
N PHE A 3 27.00 8.57 -14.10
CA PHE A 3 25.78 7.76 -14.25
C PHE A 3 25.98 6.25 -14.05
N ALA A 4 27.17 5.72 -14.37
CA ALA A 4 27.49 4.31 -14.19
C ALA A 4 27.64 3.92 -12.70
N LEU A 5 28.17 4.83 -11.88
CA LEU A 5 28.28 4.66 -10.43
C LEU A 5 26.92 4.61 -9.75
N ILE A 6 25.96 5.43 -10.21
CA ILE A 6 24.60 5.44 -9.66
C ILE A 6 23.85 4.15 -10.03
N SER A 7 24.03 3.65 -11.26
CA SER A 7 23.43 2.37 -11.69
C SER A 7 24.00 1.17 -10.93
N SER A 8 25.28 1.17 -10.59
CA SER A 8 25.91 0.10 -9.80
C SER A 8 25.46 0.13 -8.33
N PHE A 9 25.10 1.31 -7.80
CA PHE A 9 24.63 1.45 -6.43
C PHE A 9 23.16 1.00 -6.27
N LEU A 10 22.31 1.21 -7.29
CA LEU A 10 20.94 0.69 -7.29
C LEU A 10 20.87 -0.84 -7.35
N ALA A 11 21.86 -1.51 -7.97
CA ALA A 11 21.89 -2.97 -8.06
C ALA A 11 22.11 -3.68 -6.70
N PHE A 12 22.70 -2.98 -5.71
CA PHE A 12 22.90 -3.51 -4.36
C PHE A 12 21.65 -3.46 -3.47
N ILE A 13 20.58 -2.78 -3.89
CA ILE A 13 19.39 -2.54 -3.05
C ILE A 13 18.32 -3.64 -3.21
N VAL A 14 18.47 -4.55 -4.18
CA VAL A 14 17.49 -5.63 -4.39
C VAL A 14 17.92 -6.91 -3.69
N HIS A 15 17.97 -6.89 -2.37
CA HIS A 15 17.86 -8.10 -1.56
C HIS A 15 16.44 -8.12 -0.97
N VAL A 16 15.55 -8.82 -1.66
CA VAL A 16 14.27 -9.25 -1.10
C VAL A 16 14.49 -10.65 -0.58
N GLU A 17 14.60 -10.82 0.74
CA GLU A 17 14.50 -12.13 1.36
C GLU A 17 13.02 -12.50 1.47
N ALA A 18 12.69 -13.70 0.99
CA ALA A 18 11.40 -14.32 1.22
C ALA A 18 11.29 -14.76 2.70
N LEU A 19 10.08 -14.70 3.23
CA LEU A 19 9.76 -15.12 4.60
C LEU A 19 10.02 -16.63 4.74
N HIS A 20 11.01 -17.01 5.54
CA HIS A 20 11.31 -18.41 5.82
C HIS A 20 11.60 -18.63 7.30
N PHE A 21 11.21 -19.80 7.79
CA PHE A 21 11.35 -20.21 9.19
C PHE A 21 12.05 -21.57 9.27
N ILE A 22 12.77 -21.80 10.34
CA ILE A 22 13.43 -23.07 10.61
C ILE A 22 12.85 -23.63 11.91
N PHE A 23 12.08 -24.69 11.76
CA PHE A 23 11.56 -25.48 12.86
C PHE A 23 12.64 -26.45 13.33
N HIS A 24 12.81 -26.53 14.65
CA HIS A 24 13.65 -27.53 15.31
C HIS A 24 12.75 -28.58 16.00
N GLU A 25 13.34 -29.71 16.40
CA GLU A 25 12.64 -30.81 17.07
C GLU A 25 11.83 -30.29 18.28
N ASN A 26 10.54 -30.66 18.36
CA ASN A 26 9.58 -30.18 19.36
C ASN A 26 9.40 -28.66 19.44
N SER A 27 9.62 -27.94 18.34
CA SER A 27 9.28 -26.51 18.28
C SER A 27 7.78 -26.30 18.50
N GLU A 28 7.48 -25.25 19.26
CA GLU A 28 6.13 -24.72 19.34
C GLU A 28 5.64 -24.29 17.96
N PRO A 29 4.33 -24.34 17.68
CA PRO A 29 3.80 -23.85 16.42
C PRO A 29 4.14 -22.36 16.25
N GLU A 30 4.61 -21.99 15.07
CA GLU A 30 4.87 -20.59 14.72
C GLU A 30 3.55 -19.97 14.28
N CYS A 31 3.15 -18.88 14.94
CA CYS A 31 1.84 -18.26 14.76
C CYS A 31 1.95 -16.79 14.35
N PHE A 32 1.06 -16.38 13.45
CA PHE A 32 0.95 -15.02 12.93
C PHE A 32 -0.46 -14.48 13.16
N LEU A 33 -0.54 -13.19 13.48
CA LEU A 33 -1.80 -12.49 13.67
C LEU A 33 -2.13 -11.71 12.40
N PHE A 34 -3.32 -11.92 11.87
CA PHE A 34 -3.85 -11.26 10.70
C PHE A 34 -5.19 -10.62 11.03
N ASP A 35 -5.32 -9.32 10.80
CA ASP A 35 -6.61 -8.64 10.83
C ASP A 35 -7.29 -8.82 9.47
N LEU A 36 -8.20 -9.78 9.38
CA LEU A 36 -8.91 -10.10 8.14
C LEU A 36 -10.28 -9.41 8.16
N GLY A 37 -10.58 -8.67 7.11
CA GLY A 37 -11.92 -8.14 6.88
C GLY A 37 -12.92 -9.25 6.52
N LYS A 38 -14.21 -8.96 6.69
CA LYS A 38 -15.28 -9.86 6.22
C LYS A 38 -15.15 -10.14 4.72
N ASP A 39 -15.33 -11.40 4.34
CA ASP A 39 -15.20 -11.93 2.97
C ASP A 39 -13.78 -11.78 2.37
N ALA A 40 -12.75 -11.55 3.18
CA ALA A 40 -11.37 -11.55 2.72
C ALA A 40 -10.91 -12.97 2.38
N LEU A 41 -10.28 -13.15 1.22
CA LEU A 41 -9.63 -14.39 0.81
C LEU A 41 -8.14 -14.33 1.12
N LEU A 42 -7.71 -15.26 1.95
CA LEU A 42 -6.31 -15.61 2.14
C LEU A 42 -5.98 -16.79 1.23
N SER A 43 -5.09 -16.58 0.25
CA SER A 43 -4.45 -17.66 -0.50
C SER A 43 -3.04 -17.82 0.03
N GLU A 44 -2.67 -19.03 0.40
CA GLU A 44 -1.36 -19.28 0.97
C GLU A 44 -0.73 -20.52 0.38
N LYS A 45 0.51 -20.34 -0.08
CA LYS A 45 1.35 -21.40 -0.60
C LYS A 45 2.51 -21.62 0.36
N HIS A 46 2.72 -22.88 0.74
CA HIS A 46 3.81 -23.27 1.61
C HIS A 46 4.72 -24.30 0.96
N SER A 47 6.01 -24.22 1.29
CA SER A 47 7.01 -25.22 0.91
C SER A 47 7.91 -25.56 2.08
N ALA A 48 7.95 -26.84 2.44
CA ALA A 48 8.71 -27.36 3.56
C ALA A 48 9.82 -28.31 3.09
N TRP A 49 11.00 -28.16 3.69
CA TRP A 49 12.20 -28.95 3.39
C TRP A 49 12.81 -29.50 4.67
N GLU A 50 13.30 -30.73 4.63
CA GLU A 50 13.98 -31.36 5.76
C GLU A 50 15.49 -31.26 5.62
N TYR A 51 16.18 -30.99 6.72
CA TYR A 51 17.64 -30.95 6.75
C TYR A 51 18.23 -32.34 6.90
N GLU A 52 18.93 -32.80 5.87
CA GLU A 52 19.61 -34.09 5.90
C GLU A 52 21.06 -33.93 6.40
N SER A 53 21.33 -34.37 7.63
CA SER A 53 22.64 -34.25 8.29
C SER A 53 23.77 -35.01 7.59
N SER A 54 23.46 -36.05 6.80
CA SER A 54 24.45 -36.86 6.07
C SER A 54 24.99 -36.15 4.83
N SER A 55 24.14 -35.39 4.13
CA SER A 55 24.47 -34.69 2.89
C SER A 55 24.68 -33.19 3.09
N GLY A 56 24.26 -32.65 4.24
CA GLY A 56 24.32 -31.23 4.56
C GLY A 56 23.38 -30.37 3.71
N LYS A 57 22.34 -30.97 3.13
CA LYS A 57 21.41 -30.33 2.18
C LYS A 57 19.98 -30.38 2.67
N TRP A 58 19.19 -29.42 2.20
CA TRP A 58 17.74 -29.41 2.33
C TRP A 58 17.16 -30.35 1.27
N VAL A 59 16.46 -31.38 1.72
CA VAL A 59 15.84 -32.41 0.87
C VAL A 59 14.33 -32.38 1.04
N ARG A 60 13.62 -32.79 -0.01
CA ARG A 60 12.19 -33.00 0.06
C ARG A 60 11.94 -34.37 0.69
N ASP A 61 11.23 -34.37 1.81
CA ASP A 61 10.67 -35.58 2.39
C ASP A 61 9.15 -35.58 2.16
N ASP A 62 8.62 -36.60 1.49
CA ASP A 62 7.19 -36.73 1.20
C ASP A 62 6.37 -37.23 2.43
N SER A 63 7.04 -37.70 3.49
CA SER A 63 6.42 -38.07 4.77
C SER A 63 6.20 -36.86 5.70
N LEU A 64 6.85 -35.74 5.41
CA LEU A 64 6.68 -34.49 6.14
C LEU A 64 5.28 -33.91 5.87
N MET A 65 4.55 -33.59 6.94
CA MET A 65 3.24 -32.95 6.86
C MET A 65 3.26 -31.61 7.59
N ILE A 66 2.62 -30.60 7.02
CA ILE A 66 2.44 -29.30 7.67
C ILE A 66 1.00 -29.21 8.17
N GLU A 67 0.84 -29.08 9.47
CA GLU A 67 -0.44 -28.78 10.11
C GLU A 67 -0.63 -27.26 10.16
N VAL A 68 -1.76 -26.80 9.65
CA VAL A 68 -2.15 -25.39 9.63
C VAL A 68 -3.46 -25.23 10.39
N THR A 69 -3.50 -24.25 11.28
CA THR A 69 -4.68 -23.92 12.08
C THR A 69 -4.99 -22.42 12.02
N ILE A 70 -6.26 -22.07 11.91
CA ILE A 70 -6.74 -20.68 11.98
C ILE A 70 -7.73 -20.58 13.13
N ASP A 71 -7.42 -19.74 14.11
CA ASP A 71 -8.26 -19.45 15.27
C ASP A 71 -8.73 -17.99 15.21
N GLU A 72 -10.02 -17.73 15.43
CA GLU A 72 -10.61 -16.39 15.52
C GLU A 72 -10.47 -15.86 16.96
N LEU A 73 -9.60 -14.87 17.17
CA LEU A 73 -9.31 -14.35 18.52
C LEU A 73 -10.45 -13.50 19.08
N PHE A 74 -11.29 -12.94 18.21
CA PHE A 74 -12.46 -12.15 18.57
C PHE A 74 -13.66 -13.02 19.02
N ASP A 75 -13.67 -14.30 18.69
CA ASP A 75 -14.72 -15.27 19.08
C ASP A 75 -14.15 -16.37 19.99
N ASN A 76 -13.67 -16.01 21.18
CA ASN A 76 -13.18 -16.96 22.20
C ASN A 76 -12.12 -17.97 21.70
N ASN A 77 -11.26 -17.58 20.74
CA ASN A 77 -10.30 -18.46 20.09
C ASN A 77 -10.96 -19.65 19.36
N HIS A 78 -12.11 -19.42 18.73
CA HIS A 78 -12.81 -20.44 17.96
C HIS A 78 -11.97 -20.85 16.73
N ARG A 79 -11.67 -22.14 16.63
CA ARG A 79 -10.92 -22.70 15.51
C ARG A 79 -11.82 -22.90 14.29
N VAL A 80 -11.53 -22.17 13.23
CA VAL A 80 -12.30 -22.20 11.97
C VAL A 80 -11.60 -22.96 10.84
N TYR A 81 -10.30 -23.25 10.99
CA TYR A 81 -9.55 -24.07 10.05
C TYR A 81 -8.57 -24.99 10.77
N HIS A 82 -8.52 -26.26 10.36
CA HIS A 82 -7.58 -27.25 10.87
C HIS A 82 -7.32 -28.33 9.81
N HIS A 83 -6.18 -28.26 9.13
CA HIS A 83 -5.84 -29.23 8.09
C HIS A 83 -4.37 -29.61 8.16
N LYS A 84 -4.10 -30.88 7.86
CA LYS A 84 -2.75 -31.39 7.61
C LYS A 84 -2.57 -31.49 6.11
N MET A 85 -1.50 -30.89 5.62
CA MET A 85 -1.23 -30.77 4.20
C MET A 85 0.15 -31.32 3.87
N ALA A 86 0.30 -31.73 2.62
CA ALA A 86 1.58 -32.13 2.05
C ALA A 86 2.62 -30.99 2.20
N PRO A 87 3.93 -31.29 2.14
CA PRO A 87 4.97 -30.30 2.43
C PRO A 87 5.06 -29.20 1.37
N PHE A 88 4.56 -29.45 0.16
CA PHE A 88 4.42 -28.47 -0.91
C PHE A 88 2.96 -28.39 -1.33
N SER A 89 2.25 -27.37 -0.87
CA SER A 89 0.81 -27.26 -1.07
C SER A 89 0.38 -25.80 -1.03
N GLU A 90 -0.82 -25.53 -1.54
CA GLU A 90 -1.49 -24.24 -1.44
C GLU A 90 -2.88 -24.45 -0.84
N PHE A 91 -3.31 -23.55 0.02
CA PHE A 91 -4.67 -23.54 0.56
C PHE A 91 -5.28 -22.15 0.48
N GLN A 92 -6.61 -22.13 0.54
CA GLN A 92 -7.41 -20.92 0.47
C GLN A 92 -8.40 -20.89 1.62
N PHE A 93 -8.48 -19.74 2.31
CA PHE A 93 -9.39 -19.50 3.41
C PHE A 93 -10.15 -18.20 3.18
N ILE A 94 -11.46 -18.20 3.45
CA ILE A 94 -12.32 -17.01 3.33
C ILE A 94 -12.86 -16.67 4.71
N ALA A 95 -12.50 -15.50 5.22
CA ALA A 95 -12.97 -15.00 6.51
C ALA A 95 -14.47 -14.68 6.44
N GLN A 96 -15.29 -15.32 7.28
CA GLN A 96 -16.75 -15.10 7.31
C GLN A 96 -17.13 -13.84 8.08
N GLU A 97 -16.34 -13.50 9.09
CA GLU A 97 -16.47 -12.30 9.91
C GLU A 97 -15.16 -11.53 9.93
N GLY A 98 -15.26 -10.23 10.15
CA GLY A 98 -14.09 -9.36 10.22
C GLY A 98 -13.49 -9.36 11.62
N GLY A 99 -12.17 -9.56 11.73
CA GLY A 99 -11.45 -9.47 12.98
C GLY A 99 -10.07 -10.10 12.95
N GLU A 100 -9.45 -10.19 14.14
CA GLU A 100 -8.12 -10.75 14.31
C GLU A 100 -8.15 -12.29 14.28
N HIS A 101 -7.47 -12.86 13.29
CA HIS A 101 -7.28 -14.28 13.08
C HIS A 101 -5.83 -14.65 13.40
N LYS A 102 -5.64 -15.71 14.17
CA LYS A 102 -4.31 -16.28 14.48
C LYS A 102 -4.10 -17.53 13.63
N ILE A 103 -3.11 -17.47 12.74
CA ILE A 103 -2.75 -18.56 11.83
C ILE A 103 -1.46 -19.18 12.31
N CYS A 104 -1.47 -20.49 12.55
CA CYS A 104 -0.32 -21.21 13.07
C CYS A 104 0.10 -22.36 12.15
N TYR A 105 1.41 -22.57 12.04
CA TYR A 105 2.02 -23.66 11.28
C TYR A 105 2.80 -24.56 12.21
N ARG A 106 2.64 -25.87 12.03
CA ARG A 106 3.38 -26.88 12.77
C ARG A 106 3.86 -27.97 11.83
N ALA A 107 5.16 -28.23 11.85
CA ALA A 107 5.71 -29.36 11.12
C ALA A 107 5.48 -30.67 11.88
N LEU A 108 4.96 -31.68 11.18
CA LEU A 108 4.74 -33.03 11.66
C LEU A 108 5.61 -33.97 10.84
N SER A 109 6.66 -34.52 11.44
CA SER A 109 7.45 -35.59 10.85
C SER A 109 7.15 -36.91 11.56
N ASP A 110 6.95 -37.98 10.79
CA ASP A 110 6.58 -39.31 11.33
C ASP A 110 7.80 -40.15 11.75
N GLY A 111 8.97 -39.52 11.83
CA GLY A 111 10.22 -40.16 12.21
C GLY A 111 10.48 -40.05 13.71
N TRP A 112 10.33 -41.15 14.46
CA TRP A 112 10.81 -41.28 15.86
C TRP A 112 12.31 -40.90 16.04
N TRP A 113 13.05 -40.81 14.93
CA TRP A 113 14.48 -40.47 14.88
C TRP A 113 14.81 -39.21 14.07
N SER A 114 13.82 -38.50 13.51
CA SER A 114 14.08 -37.32 12.66
C SER A 114 14.35 -36.08 13.52
N LYS A 115 15.57 -35.97 14.04
CA LYS A 115 16.10 -34.76 14.70
C LYS A 115 16.55 -33.70 13.69
N SER A 116 15.91 -33.67 12.53
CA SER A 116 16.25 -32.83 11.40
C SER A 116 15.55 -31.48 11.55
N ALA A 117 16.28 -30.41 11.23
CA ALA A 117 15.67 -29.09 11.13
C ALA A 117 14.74 -29.07 9.91
N ILE A 118 13.62 -28.36 9.98
CA ILE A 118 12.65 -28.25 8.90
C ILE A 118 12.56 -26.79 8.49
N LYS A 119 12.84 -26.48 7.22
CA LYS A 119 12.71 -25.13 6.66
C LYS A 119 11.34 -24.97 6.05
N LEU A 120 10.55 -24.01 6.50
CA LEU A 120 9.26 -23.65 5.93
C LEU A 120 9.37 -22.28 5.25
N GLU A 121 8.98 -22.21 3.99
CA GLU A 121 8.84 -20.96 3.24
C GLU A 121 7.35 -20.74 2.99
N LEU A 122 6.88 -19.51 3.26
CA LEU A 122 5.48 -19.13 3.13
C LEU A 122 5.33 -17.98 2.12
N ASP A 123 4.35 -18.11 1.24
CA ASP A 123 3.94 -17.09 0.28
C ASP A 123 2.45 -16.79 0.49
N HIS A 124 2.18 -15.66 1.14
CA HIS A 124 0.83 -15.24 1.52
C HIS A 124 0.32 -14.18 0.54
N VAL A 125 -0.86 -14.42 -0.03
CA VAL A 125 -1.56 -13.47 -0.88
C VAL A 125 -2.91 -13.15 -0.24
N LEU A 126 -3.02 -11.95 0.32
CA LEU A 126 -4.27 -11.43 0.85
C LEU A 126 -5.05 -10.69 -0.24
N SER A 127 -6.23 -11.19 -0.55
CA SER A 127 -7.18 -10.58 -1.48
C SER A 127 -8.41 -10.08 -0.72
N VAL A 128 -8.64 -8.77 -0.75
CA VAL A 128 -9.78 -8.15 -0.06
C VAL A 128 -10.86 -7.77 -1.07
N GLY A 129 -12.07 -8.28 -0.89
CA GLY A 129 -13.22 -7.98 -1.74
C GLY A 129 -13.32 -8.83 -3.01
N GLU A 130 -13.72 -8.24 -4.12
CA GLU A 130 -14.07 -8.95 -5.38
C GLU A 130 -12.92 -9.71 -6.07
N THR A 131 -11.68 -9.51 -5.66
CA THR A 131 -10.52 -10.29 -6.18
C THR A 131 -10.47 -11.71 -5.63
N ALA A 132 -11.13 -11.97 -4.49
CA ALA A 132 -11.30 -13.31 -3.93
C ALA A 132 -12.13 -14.25 -4.82
N VAL A 133 -13.11 -13.67 -5.53
CA VAL A 133 -14.12 -14.41 -6.31
C VAL A 133 -13.58 -14.87 -7.68
N ASP A 134 -12.42 -14.34 -8.10
CA ASP A 134 -11.84 -14.54 -9.42
C ASP A 134 -11.28 -15.97 -9.66
N MET A 135 -11.09 -16.77 -8.60
CA MET A 135 -10.49 -18.11 -8.72
C MET A 135 -11.48 -19.25 -9.04
N GLN A 136 -12.79 -19.07 -8.91
CA GLN A 136 -13.78 -20.12 -9.25
C GLN A 136 -14.39 -19.92 -10.64
N GLY A 137 -13.82 -20.63 -11.61
CA GLY A 137 -13.91 -20.40 -13.06
C GLY A 137 -15.26 -20.55 -13.79
N THR A 138 -16.41 -20.64 -13.12
CA THR A 138 -17.70 -20.94 -13.78
C THR A 138 -18.75 -19.81 -13.73
N ARG A 139 -18.53 -18.72 -12.98
CA ARG A 139 -19.43 -17.55 -12.94
C ARG A 139 -19.03 -16.39 -13.87
N LYS A 140 -18.06 -16.62 -14.76
CA LYS A 140 -17.36 -15.59 -15.53
C LYS A 140 -18.27 -14.70 -16.41
N LEU A 141 -19.23 -15.25 -17.15
CA LEU A 141 -19.96 -14.47 -18.18
C LEU A 141 -21.05 -13.54 -17.62
N GLY A 142 -21.85 -14.00 -16.65
CA GLY A 142 -22.88 -13.17 -16.02
C GLY A 142 -22.28 -12.07 -15.16
N TYR A 143 -21.19 -12.38 -14.45
CA TYR A 143 -20.45 -11.42 -13.64
C TYR A 143 -19.75 -10.36 -14.50
N LEU A 144 -19.08 -10.74 -15.60
CA LEU A 144 -18.47 -9.78 -16.53
C LEU A 144 -19.49 -8.77 -17.07
N ALA A 145 -20.70 -9.22 -17.42
CA ALA A 145 -21.76 -8.35 -17.91
C ALA A 145 -22.26 -7.36 -16.84
N ASP A 146 -22.42 -7.84 -15.60
CA ASP A 146 -22.85 -6.99 -14.48
C ASP A 146 -21.78 -5.96 -14.10
N ARG A 147 -20.50 -6.34 -14.17
CA ARG A 147 -19.36 -5.43 -13.95
C ARG A 147 -19.22 -4.36 -15.02
N VAL A 148 -19.41 -4.72 -16.29
CA VAL A 148 -19.43 -3.72 -17.38
C VAL A 148 -20.59 -2.74 -17.18
N SER A 149 -21.76 -3.23 -16.74
CA SER A 149 -22.91 -2.38 -16.39
C SER A 149 -22.63 -1.47 -15.19
N GLU A 150 -21.96 -1.98 -14.15
CA GLU A 150 -21.58 -1.19 -12.98
C GLU A 150 -20.55 -0.10 -13.31
N ILE A 151 -19.51 -0.44 -14.08
CA ILE A 151 -18.50 0.52 -14.54
C ILE A 151 -19.16 1.58 -15.43
N ALA A 152 -20.07 1.19 -16.33
CA ALA A 152 -20.82 2.13 -17.15
C ALA A 152 -21.63 3.12 -16.28
N ARG A 153 -22.28 2.64 -15.22
CA ARG A 153 -23.01 3.49 -14.26
C ARG A 153 -22.09 4.45 -13.50
N LYS A 154 -20.95 3.97 -13.01
CA LYS A 154 -19.95 4.79 -12.31
C LYS A 154 -19.33 5.84 -13.25
N PHE A 155 -19.07 5.48 -14.50
CA PHE A 155 -18.52 6.40 -15.50
C PHE A 155 -19.46 7.57 -15.77
N VAL A 156 -20.77 7.33 -15.87
CA VAL A 156 -21.77 8.40 -16.02
C VAL A 156 -21.74 9.37 -14.84
N HIS A 157 -21.56 8.86 -13.61
CA HIS A 157 -21.45 9.70 -12.41
C HIS A 157 -20.20 10.57 -12.44
N ILE A 158 -19.03 9.98 -12.70
CA ILE A 158 -17.75 10.70 -12.78
C ILE A 158 -17.78 11.76 -13.88
N ASN A 159 -18.31 11.42 -15.05
CA ASN A 159 -18.35 12.36 -16.18
C ASN A 159 -19.24 13.57 -15.86
N ARG A 160 -20.29 13.37 -15.05
CA ARG A 160 -21.13 14.47 -14.51
C ARG A 160 -20.33 15.36 -13.54
N GLU A 161 -19.55 14.77 -12.64
CA GLU A 161 -18.73 15.51 -11.67
C GLU A 161 -17.57 16.27 -12.33
N VAL A 162 -16.91 15.67 -13.32
CA VAL A 162 -15.85 16.31 -14.11
C VAL A 162 -16.39 17.54 -14.84
N ARG A 163 -17.61 17.44 -15.40
CA ARG A 163 -18.27 18.58 -16.06
C ARG A 163 -18.55 19.74 -15.10
N LEU A 164 -19.09 19.45 -13.92
CA LEU A 164 -19.37 20.47 -12.89
C LEU A 164 -18.09 21.13 -12.36
N THR A 165 -17.02 20.35 -12.22
CA THR A 165 -15.72 20.87 -11.79
C THR A 165 -15.14 21.83 -12.84
N ARG A 166 -15.26 21.49 -14.13
CA ARG A 166 -14.81 22.35 -15.23
C ARG A 166 -15.56 23.69 -15.27
N GLU A 167 -16.87 23.68 -15.05
CA GLU A 167 -17.67 24.92 -14.99
C GLU A 167 -17.20 25.82 -13.83
N ARG A 168 -16.92 25.24 -12.65
CA ARG A 168 -16.35 25.97 -11.50
C ARG A 168 -14.95 26.49 -11.76
N GLU A 169 -14.10 25.70 -12.42
CA GLU A 169 -12.73 26.10 -12.79
C GLU A 169 -12.75 27.32 -13.72
N THR A 170 -13.63 27.34 -14.73
CA THR A 170 -13.76 28.51 -15.64
C THR A 170 -14.19 29.77 -14.89
N ALA A 171 -15.15 29.67 -13.97
CA ALA A 171 -15.58 30.79 -13.14
C ALA A 171 -14.49 31.26 -12.16
N PHE A 172 -13.71 30.34 -11.59
CA PHE A 172 -12.58 30.66 -10.73
C PHE A 172 -11.46 31.38 -11.51
N ARG A 173 -11.17 30.93 -12.74
CA ARG A 173 -10.17 31.55 -13.60
C ARG A 173 -10.54 32.98 -13.96
N ASP A 174 -11.79 33.22 -14.37
CA ASP A 174 -12.28 34.57 -14.68
C ASP A 174 -12.23 35.50 -13.46
N THR A 175 -12.51 34.97 -12.26
CA THR A 175 -12.44 35.73 -11.01
C THR A 175 -10.99 36.05 -10.64
N SER A 176 -10.06 35.12 -10.86
CA SER A 176 -8.63 35.31 -10.64
C SER A 176 -8.04 36.39 -11.57
N GLU A 177 -8.37 36.36 -12.86
CA GLU A 177 -7.93 37.36 -13.84
C GLU A 177 -8.45 38.77 -13.50
N LYS A 178 -9.72 38.90 -13.08
CA LYS A 178 -10.31 40.17 -12.65
C LYS A 178 -9.72 40.70 -11.34
N ALA A 179 -9.42 39.83 -10.38
CA ALA A 179 -8.77 40.23 -9.14
C ALA A 179 -7.34 40.72 -9.39
N ASN A 180 -6.57 39.99 -10.20
CA ASN A 180 -5.19 40.32 -10.50
C ASN A 180 -5.04 41.69 -11.19
N SER A 181 -5.88 41.97 -12.19
CA SER A 181 -5.87 43.26 -12.92
C SER A 181 -6.24 44.45 -12.02
N ARG A 182 -7.23 44.30 -11.14
CA ARG A 182 -7.62 45.35 -10.19
C ARG A 182 -6.51 45.65 -9.19
N VAL A 183 -5.86 44.60 -8.67
CA VAL A 183 -4.72 44.75 -7.75
C VAL A 183 -3.56 45.46 -8.45
N ALA A 184 -3.21 45.04 -9.67
CA ALA A 184 -2.13 45.67 -10.44
C ALA A 184 -2.35 47.18 -10.67
N TYR A 185 -3.56 47.60 -11.08
CA TYR A 185 -3.87 49.01 -11.28
C TYR A 185 -3.80 49.81 -9.97
N THR A 186 -4.33 49.25 -8.88
CA THR A 186 -4.31 49.90 -7.56
C THR A 186 -2.88 50.07 -7.04
N THR A 187 -2.03 49.05 -7.19
CA THR A 187 -0.61 49.11 -6.80
C THR A 187 0.16 50.13 -7.63
N LEU A 188 -0.10 50.22 -8.95
CA LEU A 188 0.54 51.21 -9.82
C LEU A 188 0.17 52.64 -9.40
N LEU A 189 -1.12 52.88 -9.10
CA LEU A 189 -1.57 54.19 -8.61
C LEU A 189 -0.90 54.55 -7.29
N GLN A 190 -0.82 53.61 -6.34
CA GLN A 190 -0.19 53.84 -5.05
C GLN A 190 1.32 54.16 -5.19
N LEU A 191 2.02 53.48 -6.09
CA LEU A 191 3.43 53.77 -6.41
C LEU A 191 3.60 55.21 -6.93
N LEU A 192 2.75 55.65 -7.86
CA LEU A 192 2.81 56.99 -8.42
C LEU A 192 2.58 58.08 -7.36
N VAL A 193 1.59 57.89 -6.48
CA VAL A 193 1.31 58.82 -5.37
C VAL A 193 2.50 58.89 -4.41
N LEU A 194 3.13 57.75 -4.12
CA LEU A 194 4.30 57.71 -3.23
C LEU A 194 5.52 58.42 -3.83
N VAL A 195 5.78 58.25 -5.13
CA VAL A 195 6.85 58.97 -5.83
C VAL A 195 6.57 60.48 -5.88
N ALA A 196 5.33 60.87 -6.17
CA ALA A 196 4.95 62.28 -6.22
C ALA A 196 5.10 62.97 -4.85
N THR A 197 4.65 62.32 -3.77
CA THR A 197 4.80 62.87 -2.41
C THR A 197 6.27 62.92 -1.99
N CYS A 198 7.08 61.92 -2.32
CA CYS A 198 8.52 61.94 -2.05
C CYS A 198 9.24 63.08 -2.81
N ALA A 199 8.95 63.28 -4.10
CA ALA A 199 9.50 64.37 -4.88
C ALA A 199 9.07 65.75 -4.32
N TRP A 200 7.80 65.89 -3.94
CA TRP A 200 7.28 67.09 -3.29
C TRP A 200 7.98 67.37 -1.96
N GLN A 201 8.16 66.35 -1.12
CA GLN A 201 8.86 66.46 0.16
C GLN A 201 10.30 66.96 -0.04
N ILE A 202 11.03 66.39 -1.00
CA ILE A 202 12.40 66.82 -1.33
C ILE A 202 12.43 68.25 -1.85
N TYR A 203 11.50 68.62 -2.75
CA TYR A 203 11.41 69.99 -3.26
C TYR A 203 11.11 71.01 -2.16
N HIS A 204 10.13 70.70 -1.30
CA HIS A 204 9.75 71.55 -0.18
C HIS A 204 10.90 71.72 0.82
N LEU A 205 11.58 70.63 1.20
CA LEU A 205 12.78 70.67 2.05
C LEU A 205 13.88 71.53 1.43
N LYS A 206 14.19 71.34 0.14
CA LYS A 206 15.18 72.17 -0.56
C LYS A 206 14.79 73.65 -0.61
N SER A 207 13.52 73.96 -0.90
CA SER A 207 13.02 75.35 -0.91
C SER A 207 13.12 76.02 0.46
N PHE A 208 12.84 75.26 1.52
CA PHE A 208 12.99 75.72 2.90
C PHE A 208 14.45 76.05 3.24
N PHE A 209 15.41 75.16 2.94
CA PHE A 209 16.83 75.42 3.18
C PHE A 209 17.38 76.60 2.34
N VAL A 210 16.92 76.77 1.09
CA VAL A 210 17.34 77.90 0.23
C VAL A 210 16.83 79.24 0.75
N LYS A 211 15.60 79.30 1.27
CA LYS A 211 15.02 80.55 1.82
C LYS A 211 15.63 80.96 3.16
N GLN A 212 16.08 80.00 3.96
CA GLN A 212 16.64 80.28 5.29
C GLN A 212 18.17 80.50 5.32
N LYS A 213 18.89 80.32 4.21
CA LYS A 213 20.37 80.47 4.13
C LYS A 213 21.09 79.88 5.35
N LEU A 214 20.89 78.59 5.59
CA LEU A 214 21.81 77.79 6.39
C LEU A 214 22.62 76.96 5.39
N VAL A 215 23.95 77.14 5.43
CA VAL A 215 24.96 76.50 4.55
C VAL A 215 24.76 74.99 4.48
#